data_AF-A0A8C4QP80-F1
#
_entry.id   AF-A0A8C4QP80-F1
#
_cell.length_a   1.000
_cell.length_b   1.000
_cell.length_c   1.000
_cell.angle_alpha   90.00
_cell.angle_beta   90.00
_cell.angle_gamma   90.00
#
_symmetry.space_group_name_H-M   'P 1'
#
loop_
_entity.id
_entity.type
_entity.pdbx_description
1 polymer ?
#
loop_
_entity_poly.entity_id
_entity_poly.type
_entity_poly.pdbx_seq_one_letter_code
_entity_poly.pdbx_strand_id
1 'polypeptide(L)'
;MTLVPRSVCSNPCKPSTRKVRQKGEPFCCFDCVPCGDGTYSNNTDSPNCYSCPEMFWSMKERNGCVRMPIEFLDFSDPISVILLSCTAVGLVFTILMGMMMYQFHEMRIGIGLLLLALTGCFVCTINFVGEPTDATCPIRKTLASTSLVFVISCVISRTYEILLQIRGKFSQCCLK
;
A
#
# COMPACT_ATOMS: atom_id res chain seq x y z
N MET A 1 -37.82 -7.50 49.72
CA MET A 1 -37.41 -8.18 48.47
C MET A 1 -36.15 -8.97 48.78
N THR A 2 -36.25 -10.29 48.89
CA THR A 2 -35.11 -11.16 49.14
C THR A 2 -34.27 -11.23 47.86
N LEU A 3 -33.08 -10.60 47.84
CA LEU A 3 -32.10 -10.85 46.80
C LEU A 3 -31.58 -12.28 46.95
N VAL A 4 -32.03 -13.18 46.07
CA VAL A 4 -31.48 -14.54 45.99
C VAL A 4 -30.05 -14.43 45.47
N PRO A 5 -29.03 -14.87 46.21
CA PRO A 5 -27.66 -14.87 45.72
C PRO A 5 -27.57 -15.82 44.52
N ARG A 6 -27.16 -15.29 43.36
CA ARG A 6 -26.87 -16.12 42.19
C ARG A 6 -25.55 -16.86 42.45
N SER A 7 -25.61 -18.18 42.58
CA SER A 7 -24.43 -19.05 42.62
C SER A 7 -23.89 -19.24 41.20
N VAL A 8 -23.22 -18.21 40.67
CA VAL A 8 -22.55 -18.27 39.36
C VAL A 8 -21.04 -18.41 39.56
N CYS A 9 -20.43 -19.33 38.82
CA CYS A 9 -18.99 -19.61 38.88
C CYS A 9 -18.17 -18.49 38.24
N SER A 10 -18.64 -17.97 37.10
CA SER A 10 -17.99 -16.91 36.33
C SER A 10 -18.97 -15.79 36.02
N ASN A 11 -18.48 -14.54 36.09
CA ASN A 11 -19.24 -13.37 35.67
C ASN A 11 -19.31 -13.28 34.13
N PRO A 12 -20.35 -12.65 33.57
CA PRO A 12 -20.46 -12.45 32.13
C PRO A 12 -19.27 -11.65 31.59
N CYS A 13 -18.74 -12.09 30.45
CA CYS A 13 -17.55 -11.50 29.85
C CYS A 13 -17.85 -10.13 29.21
N LYS A 14 -16.93 -9.18 29.36
CA LYS A 14 -17.02 -7.86 28.73
C LYS A 14 -16.86 -7.96 27.20
N PRO A 15 -17.36 -6.97 26.43
CA PRO A 15 -17.00 -6.83 25.01
C PRO A 15 -15.48 -6.91 24.85
N SER A 16 -14.99 -7.32 23.67
CA SER A 16 -13.57 -7.61 23.34
C SER A 16 -13.00 -8.95 23.82
N THR A 17 -13.76 -9.71 24.61
CA THR A 17 -13.31 -11.00 25.17
C THR A 17 -14.17 -12.16 24.70
N ARG A 18 -13.59 -13.37 24.69
CA ARG A 18 -14.26 -14.64 24.41
C ARG A 18 -14.18 -15.57 25.61
N LYS A 19 -15.13 -16.49 25.70
CA LYS A 19 -15.15 -17.53 26.73
C LYS A 19 -14.20 -18.66 26.37
N VAL A 20 -13.40 -19.08 27.35
CA VAL A 20 -12.59 -20.29 27.29
C VAL A 20 -12.99 -21.18 28.45
N ARG A 21 -13.30 -22.44 28.17
CA ARG A 21 -13.71 -23.39 29.22
C ARG A 21 -12.52 -23.72 30.12
N GLN A 22 -12.73 -23.66 31.44
CA GLN A 22 -11.72 -24.10 32.39
C GLN A 22 -11.55 -25.62 32.34
N LYS A 23 -10.30 -26.09 32.31
CA LYS A 23 -9.98 -27.52 32.19
C LYS A 23 -10.16 -28.19 33.56
N GLY A 24 -11.13 -29.09 33.66
CA GLY A 24 -11.44 -29.82 34.90
C GLY A 24 -12.68 -29.32 35.66
N GLU A 25 -13.30 -28.23 35.20
CA GLU A 25 -14.49 -27.64 35.81
C GLU A 25 -15.79 -27.93 35.04
N PRO A 26 -16.98 -27.78 35.68
CA PRO A 26 -18.27 -27.90 35.03
C PRO A 26 -18.45 -26.89 33.90
N PHE A 27 -19.33 -27.20 32.94
CA PHE A 27 -19.53 -26.41 31.71
C PHE A 27 -19.91 -24.93 31.95
N CYS A 28 -20.44 -24.61 33.13
CA CYS A 28 -20.82 -23.25 33.51
C CYS A 28 -19.64 -22.35 33.96
N CYS A 29 -18.45 -22.91 34.16
CA CYS A 29 -17.24 -22.14 34.53
C CYS A 29 -16.38 -21.86 33.30
N PHE A 30 -16.07 -20.58 33.09
CA PHE A 30 -15.32 -20.09 31.95
C PHE A 30 -14.43 -18.91 32.32
N ASP A 31 -13.33 -18.76 31.58
CA ASP A 31 -12.44 -17.61 31.64
C ASP A 31 -12.68 -16.68 30.44
N CYS A 32 -12.61 -15.37 30.69
CA CYS A 32 -12.69 -14.36 29.65
C CYS A 32 -11.28 -14.06 29.13
N VAL A 33 -11.00 -14.47 27.90
CA VAL A 33 -9.71 -14.22 27.22
C VAL A 33 -9.92 -13.18 26.13
N PRO A 34 -9.04 -12.17 25.99
CA PRO A 34 -9.17 -11.18 24.93
C PRO A 34 -9.10 -11.81 23.54
N CYS A 35 -9.88 -11.27 22.60
CA CYS A 35 -9.83 -11.67 21.19
C CYS A 35 -8.43 -11.43 20.60
N GLY A 36 -8.02 -12.24 19.62
CA GLY A 36 -6.73 -12.09 18.96
C GLY A 36 -6.74 -10.95 17.92
N ASP A 37 -5.56 -10.58 17.43
CA ASP A 37 -5.45 -9.55 16.39
C ASP A 37 -6.21 -9.97 15.12
N GLY A 38 -6.89 -9.01 14.48
CA GLY A 38 -7.77 -9.27 13.34
C GLY A 38 -9.17 -9.81 13.67
N THR A 39 -9.48 -10.03 14.96
CA THR A 39 -10.81 -10.47 15.42
C THR A 39 -11.45 -9.49 16.41
N TYR A 40 -12.78 -9.45 16.48
CA TYR A 40 -13.54 -8.54 17.34
C TYR A 40 -14.72 -9.24 18.04
N SER A 41 -15.19 -8.65 19.14
CA SER A 41 -16.39 -9.07 19.87
C SER A 41 -17.10 -7.84 20.43
N ASN A 42 -18.27 -7.49 19.86
CA ASN A 42 -19.06 -6.33 20.28
C ASN A 42 -20.01 -6.67 21.44
N ASN A 43 -20.54 -7.89 21.45
CA ASN A 43 -21.53 -8.31 22.43
C ASN A 43 -20.90 -8.71 23.77
N THR A 44 -21.61 -8.39 24.85
CA THR A 44 -21.30 -8.91 26.19
C THR A 44 -21.61 -10.40 26.20
N ASP A 45 -20.77 -11.20 26.86
CA ASP A 45 -20.95 -12.65 27.02
C ASP A 45 -20.83 -13.51 25.74
N SER A 46 -20.15 -13.00 24.70
CA SER A 46 -19.96 -13.72 23.42
C SER A 46 -19.13 -15.02 23.58
N PRO A 47 -19.57 -16.15 22.99
CA PRO A 47 -18.81 -17.40 23.02
C PRO A 47 -17.58 -17.36 22.11
N ASN A 48 -17.61 -16.59 21.02
CA ASN A 48 -16.56 -16.56 20.00
C ASN A 48 -16.21 -15.12 19.57
N CYS A 49 -15.00 -14.95 19.02
CA CYS A 49 -14.59 -13.74 18.32
C CYS A 49 -14.87 -13.90 16.82
N TYR A 50 -15.26 -12.80 16.17
CA TYR A 50 -15.52 -12.77 14.73
C TYR A 50 -14.35 -12.09 14.01
N SER A 51 -14.00 -12.56 12.81
CA SER A 51 -12.98 -11.90 12.00
C SER A 51 -13.54 -10.63 11.36
N CYS A 52 -12.69 -9.59 11.26
CA CYS A 52 -13.06 -8.39 10.50
C CYS A 52 -13.10 -8.68 8.98
N PRO A 53 -14.00 -8.04 8.22
CA PRO A 53 -14.05 -8.14 6.77
C PRO A 53 -12.79 -7.54 6.10
N GLU A 54 -12.53 -7.92 4.85
CA GLU A 54 -11.41 -7.36 4.07
C GLU A 54 -11.46 -5.81 4.06
N MET A 55 -10.31 -5.16 4.24
CA MET A 55 -10.12 -3.70 4.39
C MET A 55 -10.41 -3.11 5.78
N PHE A 56 -10.81 -3.93 6.76
CA PHE A 56 -11.01 -3.48 8.13
C PHE A 56 -10.05 -4.17 9.09
N TRP A 57 -9.56 -3.40 10.07
CA TRP A 57 -8.69 -3.87 11.14
C TRP A 57 -9.44 -3.85 12.49
N SER A 58 -9.11 -4.77 13.39
CA SER A 58 -9.72 -4.80 14.73
C SER A 58 -9.27 -3.57 15.54
N MET A 59 -10.22 -2.86 16.17
CA MET A 59 -9.91 -1.72 17.04
C MET A 59 -8.94 -2.13 18.16
N LYS A 60 -8.22 -1.15 18.75
CA LYS A 60 -7.37 -1.39 19.93
C LYS A 60 -8.15 -2.03 21.08
N GLU A 61 -9.42 -1.64 21.22
CA GLU A 61 -10.37 -2.18 22.18
C GLU A 61 -11.06 -3.47 21.70
N ARG A 62 -10.81 -3.93 20.47
CA ARG A 62 -11.35 -5.17 19.84
C ARG A 62 -12.87 -5.33 19.98
N ASN A 63 -13.58 -4.23 20.16
CA ASN A 63 -15.03 -4.09 20.28
C ASN A 63 -15.70 -3.86 18.92
N GLY A 64 -14.92 -3.52 17.90
CA GLY A 64 -15.38 -3.33 16.53
C GLY A 64 -14.24 -3.35 15.53
N CYS A 65 -14.59 -3.19 14.27
CA CYS A 65 -13.64 -3.10 13.17
C CYS A 65 -13.58 -1.64 12.67
N VAL A 66 -12.38 -1.10 12.54
CA VAL A 66 -12.11 0.20 11.89
C VAL A 66 -11.64 -0.03 10.48
N ARG A 67 -12.04 0.87 9.57
CA ARG A 67 -11.47 0.87 8.22
C ARG A 67 -9.97 1.14 8.36
N MET A 68 -9.16 0.36 7.64
CA MET A 68 -7.72 0.55 7.64
C MET A 68 -7.41 1.97 7.11
N PRO A 69 -6.68 2.81 7.86
CA PRO A 69 -6.29 4.12 7.35
C PRO A 69 -5.44 3.90 6.11
N ILE A 70 -5.90 4.44 4.98
CA ILE A 70 -5.13 4.45 3.74
C ILE A 70 -4.10 5.55 3.97
N GLU A 71 -2.81 5.21 4.04
CA GLU A 71 -1.76 6.23 3.93
C GLU A 71 -1.86 6.82 2.53
N PHE A 72 -2.47 8.00 2.45
CA PHE A 72 -2.39 8.86 1.27
C PHE A 72 -1.20 9.79 1.47
N LEU A 73 -0.44 10.04 0.39
CA LEU A 73 0.42 11.20 0.33
C LEU A 73 -0.50 12.40 0.17
N ASP A 74 -0.71 13.14 1.26
CA ASP A 74 -1.58 14.31 1.23
C ASP A 74 -0.94 15.38 0.32
N PHE A 75 -1.75 16.20 -0.33
CA PHE A 75 -1.22 17.33 -1.10
C PHE A 75 -0.45 18.32 -0.21
N SER A 76 -0.75 18.35 1.09
CA SER A 76 -0.04 19.16 2.09
C SER A 76 1.25 18.53 2.57
N ASP A 77 1.53 17.25 2.27
CA ASP A 77 2.77 16.63 2.68
C ASP A 77 3.94 17.20 1.87
N PRO A 78 5.05 17.60 2.53
CA PRO A 78 6.21 18.19 1.85
C PRO A 78 6.82 17.22 0.82
N ILE A 79 6.67 15.92 1.05
CA ILE A 79 7.14 14.86 0.14
C ILE A 79 6.38 14.91 -1.20
N SER A 80 5.05 15.07 -1.15
CA SER A 80 4.20 15.20 -2.34
C SER A 80 4.57 16.44 -3.17
N VAL A 81 4.81 17.57 -2.50
CA VAL A 81 5.19 18.84 -3.14
C VAL A 81 6.56 18.73 -3.83
N ILE A 82 7.54 18.11 -3.17
CA ILE A 82 8.87 17.88 -3.75
C ILE A 82 8.77 16.94 -4.97
N LEU A 83 7.95 15.88 -4.88
CA LEU A 83 7.75 14.95 -5.98
C LEU A 83 7.06 15.62 -7.18
N LEU A 84 6.00 16.41 -6.96
CA LEU A 84 5.31 17.13 -8.03
C LEU A 84 6.21 18.15 -8.71
N SER A 85 6.94 18.94 -7.93
CA SER A 85 7.86 19.96 -8.47
C SER A 85 8.98 19.33 -9.30
N CYS A 86 9.61 18.27 -8.79
CA CYS A 86 10.63 17.52 -9.53
C CYS A 86 10.07 16.91 -10.83
N THR A 87 8.86 16.36 -10.76
CA THR A 87 8.16 15.78 -11.93
C THR A 87 7.84 16.84 -13.00
N ALA A 88 7.34 18.01 -12.58
CA ALA A 88 7.02 19.11 -13.49
C ALA A 88 8.27 19.63 -14.20
N VAL A 89 9.37 19.86 -13.47
CA VAL A 89 10.65 20.29 -14.04
C VAL A 89 11.16 19.24 -15.03
N GLY A 90 11.13 17.97 -14.64
CA GLY A 90 11.56 16.86 -15.48
C GLY A 90 10.77 16.73 -16.78
N LEU A 91 9.44 16.88 -16.74
CA LEU A 91 8.59 16.90 -17.92
C LEU A 91 8.95 18.04 -18.87
N VAL A 92 9.12 19.26 -18.35
CA VAL A 92 9.53 20.42 -19.16
C VAL A 92 10.85 20.15 -19.87
N PHE A 93 11.86 19.63 -19.16
CA PHE A 93 13.14 19.25 -19.77
C PHE A 93 12.99 18.18 -20.84
N THR A 94 12.21 17.11 -20.60
CA THR A 94 11.99 16.07 -21.62
C THR A 94 11.29 16.60 -22.86
N ILE A 95 10.30 17.50 -22.72
CA ILE A 95 9.61 18.11 -23.85
C ILE A 95 10.56 19.00 -24.64
N LEU A 96 11.36 19.84 -23.96
CA LEU A 96 12.36 20.69 -24.63
C LEU A 96 13.37 19.87 -25.42
N MET A 97 13.89 18.78 -24.85
CA MET A 97 14.81 17.87 -25.53
C MET A 97 14.14 17.18 -26.74
N GLY A 98 12.89 16.74 -26.59
CA GLY A 98 12.11 16.17 -27.69
C GLY A 98 11.88 17.17 -28.84
N MET A 99 11.55 18.42 -28.52
CA MET A 99 11.35 19.48 -29.51
C MET A 99 12.66 19.83 -30.24
N MET A 100 13.78 19.94 -29.51
CA MET A 100 15.10 20.14 -30.10
C MET A 100 15.42 19.01 -31.09
N MET A 101 15.23 17.75 -30.69
CA MET A 101 15.47 16.62 -31.58
C MET A 101 14.60 16.64 -32.85
N TYR A 102 13.34 17.05 -32.72
CA TYR A 102 12.44 17.20 -33.87
C TYR A 102 12.93 18.28 -34.83
N GLN A 103 13.37 19.44 -34.32
CA GLN A 103 13.89 20.52 -35.14
C GLN A 103 15.21 20.18 -35.84
N PHE A 104 16.10 19.44 -35.17
CA PHE A 104 17.38 19.03 -35.75
C PHE A 104 17.29 17.81 -36.67
N HIS A 105 16.10 17.22 -36.88
CA HIS A 105 15.87 16.02 -37.70
C HIS A 105 16.74 14.80 -37.33
N GLU A 106 17.41 14.83 -36.18
CA GLU A 106 18.26 13.77 -35.64
C GLU A 106 17.37 12.79 -34.85
N MET A 107 16.46 12.09 -35.55
CA MET A 107 15.61 11.08 -34.92
C MET A 107 16.41 9.78 -34.70
N ARG A 108 17.37 9.84 -33.77
CA ARG A 108 18.15 8.67 -33.35
C ARG A 108 17.26 7.78 -32.48
N ILE A 109 16.94 6.58 -32.96
CA ILE A 109 16.07 5.59 -32.31
C ILE A 109 16.39 5.39 -30.81
N GLY A 110 17.67 5.39 -30.44
CA GLY A 110 18.10 5.22 -29.05
C GLY A 110 17.78 6.40 -28.11
N ILE A 111 17.73 7.64 -28.61
CA ILE A 111 17.42 8.81 -27.78
C ILE A 111 15.89 8.98 -27.64
N GLY A 112 15.11 8.57 -28.65
CA GLY A 112 13.64 8.54 -28.56
C GLY A 112 13.12 7.56 -27.50
N LEU A 113 13.71 6.36 -27.41
CA LEU A 113 13.45 5.40 -26.31
C LEU A 113 13.89 5.95 -24.94
N LEU A 114 14.96 6.76 -24.91
CA LEU A 114 15.39 7.49 -23.71
C LEU A 114 14.36 8.52 -23.24
N LEU A 115 13.76 9.26 -24.16
CA LEU A 115 12.71 10.22 -23.82
C LEU A 115 11.42 9.52 -23.37
N LEU A 116 11.01 8.45 -24.08
CA LEU A 116 9.77 7.75 -23.81
C LEU A 116 9.72 7.14 -22.40
N ALA A 117 10.77 6.44 -21.96
CA ALA A 117 10.77 5.87 -20.61
C ALA A 117 11.02 6.92 -19.50
N LEU A 118 11.61 8.08 -19.80
CA LEU A 118 11.68 9.21 -18.85
C LEU A 118 10.27 9.78 -18.60
N THR A 119 9.49 9.99 -19.66
CA THR A 119 8.09 10.41 -19.56
C THR A 119 7.25 9.39 -18.78
N GLY A 120 7.47 8.09 -19.00
CA GLY A 120 6.82 7.03 -18.25
C GLY A 120 7.05 7.11 -16.73
N CYS A 121 8.29 7.40 -16.30
CA CYS A 121 8.61 7.61 -14.89
C CYS A 121 7.82 8.79 -14.28
N PHE A 122 7.71 9.91 -14.99
CA PHE A 122 6.97 11.08 -14.53
C PHE A 122 5.45 10.84 -14.44
N VAL A 123 4.90 10.02 -15.33
CA VAL A 123 3.48 9.64 -15.25
C VAL A 123 3.21 8.75 -14.03
N CYS A 124 4.17 7.90 -13.64
CA CYS A 124 4.05 7.04 -12.46
C CYS A 124 4.01 7.84 -11.15
N THR A 125 4.78 8.92 -11.04
CA THR A 125 4.77 9.80 -9.85
C THR A 125 3.46 10.57 -9.73
N ILE A 126 2.87 11.03 -10.84
CA ILE A 126 1.59 11.77 -10.86
C ILE A 126 0.42 10.88 -10.42
N ASN A 127 0.36 9.62 -10.90
CA ASN A 127 -0.73 8.70 -10.55
C ASN A 127 -0.77 8.35 -9.05
N PHE A 128 0.33 8.57 -8.32
CA PHE A 128 0.41 8.31 -6.89
C PHE A 128 -0.14 9.47 -6.05
N VAL A 129 -0.29 10.68 -6.61
CA VAL A 129 -0.74 11.88 -5.88
C VAL A 129 -2.20 12.20 -6.16
N GLY A 130 -3.05 12.14 -5.13
CA GLY A 130 -4.49 12.44 -5.23
C GLY A 130 -5.31 11.89 -4.05
N GLU A 131 -6.53 12.38 -3.87
CA GLU A 131 -7.47 11.93 -2.82
C GLU A 131 -8.29 10.70 -3.28
N PRO A 132 -8.46 9.66 -2.44
CA PRO A 132 -9.24 8.48 -2.82
C PRO A 132 -10.75 8.69 -2.69
N THR A 133 -11.49 8.49 -3.78
CA THR A 133 -12.96 8.34 -3.77
C THR A 133 -13.35 6.88 -3.47
N ASP A 134 -14.54 6.58 -2.94
CA ASP A 134 -14.95 5.22 -2.51
C ASP A 134 -14.79 4.10 -3.58
N ALA A 135 -14.86 4.44 -4.87
CA ALA A 135 -14.61 3.51 -5.97
C ALA A 135 -13.11 3.16 -6.18
N THR A 136 -12.20 3.99 -5.67
CA THR A 136 -10.74 3.83 -5.85
C THR A 136 -10.04 3.04 -4.74
N CYS A 137 -10.77 2.70 -3.67
CA CYS A 137 -10.23 1.97 -2.51
C CYS A 137 -9.61 0.59 -2.86
N PRO A 138 -10.22 -0.28 -3.70
CA PRO A 138 -9.57 -1.53 -4.11
C PRO A 138 -8.45 -1.31 -5.14
N ILE A 139 -8.56 -0.25 -5.94
CA ILE A 139 -7.63 0.06 -7.04
C ILE A 139 -6.27 0.53 -6.49
N ARG A 140 -6.25 1.21 -5.33
CA ARG A 140 -5.01 1.71 -4.72
C ARG A 140 -4.08 0.63 -4.17
N LYS A 141 -4.60 -0.48 -3.62
CA LYS A 141 -3.76 -1.61 -3.20
C LYS A 141 -2.97 -2.20 -4.38
N THR A 142 -3.57 -2.18 -5.56
CA THR A 142 -2.94 -2.62 -6.81
C THR A 142 -2.02 -1.54 -7.39
N LEU A 143 -2.41 -0.26 -7.33
CA LEU A 143 -1.59 0.84 -7.86
C LEU A 143 -0.29 1.06 -7.10
N ALA A 144 -0.27 0.88 -5.77
CA ALA A 144 0.95 1.02 -4.97
C ALA A 144 2.00 -0.07 -5.29
N SER A 145 1.57 -1.30 -5.54
CA SER A 145 2.48 -2.34 -6.02
C SER A 145 2.87 -2.12 -7.49
N THR A 146 1.94 -1.65 -8.31
CA THR A 146 2.16 -1.40 -9.74
C THR A 146 3.16 -0.25 -9.96
N SER A 147 3.09 0.83 -9.19
CA SER A 147 4.02 1.96 -9.30
C SER A 147 5.45 1.53 -8.99
N LEU A 148 5.66 0.71 -7.95
CA LEU A 148 6.97 0.15 -7.62
C LEU A 148 7.50 -0.74 -8.74
N VAL A 149 6.67 -1.62 -9.31
CA VAL A 149 7.05 -2.47 -10.44
C VAL A 149 7.41 -1.65 -11.67
N PHE A 150 6.65 -0.58 -11.95
CA PHE A 150 6.93 0.35 -13.05
C PHE A 150 8.25 1.08 -12.86
N VAL A 151 8.52 1.64 -11.68
CA VAL A 151 9.78 2.34 -11.37
C VAL A 151 10.97 1.40 -11.55
N ILE A 152 10.88 0.18 -11.01
CA ILE A 152 11.95 -0.82 -11.13
C ILE A 152 12.17 -1.19 -12.60
N SER A 153 11.09 -1.38 -13.37
CA SER A 153 11.16 -1.70 -14.79
C SER A 153 11.84 -0.60 -15.60
N CYS A 154 11.51 0.67 -15.35
CA CYS A 154 12.16 1.82 -15.99
C CYS A 154 13.66 1.90 -15.69
N VAL A 155 14.07 1.67 -14.43
CA VAL A 155 15.49 1.64 -14.04
C VAL A 155 16.24 0.53 -14.77
N ILE A 156 15.64 -0.66 -14.89
CA ILE A 156 16.23 -1.79 -15.61
C ILE A 156 16.37 -1.46 -17.11
N SER A 157 15.34 -0.91 -17.75
CA SER A 157 15.40 -0.53 -19.17
C SER A 157 16.52 0.48 -19.45
N ARG A 158 16.67 1.50 -18.58
CA ARG A 158 17.77 2.49 -18.70
C ARG A 158 19.13 1.85 -18.57
N THR A 159 19.30 0.98 -17.57
CA THR A 159 20.55 0.27 -17.32
C THR A 159 20.92 -0.61 -18.53
N TYR A 160 19.94 -1.28 -19.14
CA TYR A 160 20.14 -2.12 -20.32
C TYR A 160 20.66 -1.35 -21.54
N GLU A 161 20.10 -0.18 -21.85
CA GLU A 161 20.57 0.65 -22.97
C GLU A 161 22.02 1.10 -22.78
N ILE A 162 22.38 1.51 -21.56
CA ILE A 162 23.76 1.90 -21.22
C ILE A 162 24.72 0.72 -21.41
N LEU A 163 24.33 -0.48 -20.95
CA LEU A 163 25.12 -1.69 -21.14
C LEU A 163 25.31 -2.06 -22.62
N LEU A 164 24.30 -1.83 -23.47
CA LEU A 164 24.43 -2.05 -24.92
C LEU A 164 25.42 -1.07 -25.57
N GLN A 165 25.44 0.20 -25.16
CA GLN A 165 26.42 1.15 -25.65
C GLN A 165 27.84 0.80 -25.21
N ILE A 166 28.00 0.39 -23.94
CA ILE A 166 29.30 -0.05 -23.41
C ILE A 166 29.78 -1.30 -24.15
N ARG A 167 28.90 -2.29 -24.35
CA ARG A 167 29.22 -3.52 -25.10
C ARG A 167 29.56 -3.22 -26.56
N GLY A 168 28.81 -2.33 -27.23
CA GLY A 168 29.09 -1.93 -28.60
C GLY A 168 30.46 -1.24 -28.76
N LYS A 169 30.83 -0.38 -27.80
CA LYS A 169 32.18 0.20 -27.73
C LYS A 169 33.27 -0.85 -27.47
N PHE A 170 32.99 -1.82 -26.59
CA PHE A 170 33.92 -2.92 -26.32
C PHE A 170 34.12 -3.83 -27.54
N SER A 171 33.06 -4.13 -28.28
CA SER A 171 33.12 -4.90 -29.54
C SER A 171 33.90 -4.16 -30.62
N GLN A 172 33.77 -2.84 -30.74
CA GLN A 172 34.60 -2.04 -31.67
C GLN A 172 36.07 -2.00 -31.26
N CYS A 173 36.38 -2.03 -29.96
CA CYS A 173 37.76 -2.05 -29.45
C CYS A 173 38.43 -3.42 -29.63
N CYS A 174 37.65 -4.49 -29.79
CA CYS A 174 38.17 -5.84 -30.05
C CYS A 174 38.32 -6.15 -31.55
N LEU A 175 37.77 -5.30 -32.43
CA LEU A 175 37.82 -5.42 -33.89
C LEU A 175 38.87 -4.51 -34.56
N LYS A 176 39.63 -3.74 -33.78
CA LYS A 176 40.68 -2.82 -34.25
C LYS A 176 41.95 -3.04 -33.48
#